data_AF-A0A151WIQ7-F1
#
_entry.id   AF-A0A151WIQ7-F1
#
_cell.length_a   1.000
_cell.length_b   1.000
_cell.length_c   1.000
_cell.angle_alpha   90.00
_cell.angle_beta   90.00
_cell.angle_gamma   90.00
#
_symmetry.space_group_name_H-M   'P 1'
#
loop_
_entity.id
_entity.type
_entity.pdbx_description
1 polymer ?
#
loop_
_entity_poly.entity_id
_entity_poly.type
_entity_poly.pdbx_seq_one_letter_code
_entity_poly.pdbx_strand_id
1 'polypeptide(L)'
;DFHSRLRFTMELGGGDTLNFLDLTLIKEGNILIYDWYHKPTFSARFLKFFSCHPLCHKVGTIISLIDRVLALSHPRFHCKNFEFIINILMNNGYPLDLIFKNIKKRVISKSKLCNRTETASSNNRQNTKIKYFTIPYVPSISDKYIYIS
;
A
#
# COMPACT_ATOMS: atom_id res chain seq x y z
N ASP A 1 -18.50 4.73 -33.92
CA ASP A 1 -17.95 3.41 -34.28
C ASP A 1 -16.58 3.17 -33.68
N PHE A 2 -16.30 1.92 -33.30
CA PHE A 2 -15.00 1.50 -32.77
C PHE A 2 -14.01 1.21 -33.90
N HIS A 3 -12.73 1.45 -33.63
CA HIS A 3 -11.64 1.28 -34.61
C HIS A 3 -11.40 -0.22 -34.92
N SER A 4 -11.22 -0.59 -36.19
CA SER A 4 -11.07 -2.00 -36.67
C SER A 4 -9.92 -2.80 -36.07
N ARG A 5 -8.93 -2.11 -35.49
CA ARG A 5 -7.79 -2.70 -34.78
C ARG A 5 -8.05 -3.00 -33.30
N LEU A 6 -9.16 -2.54 -32.74
CA LEU A 6 -9.53 -2.81 -31.35
C LEU A 6 -9.98 -4.27 -31.26
N ARG A 7 -9.19 -5.11 -30.59
CA ARG A 7 -9.53 -6.51 -30.31
C ARG A 7 -9.67 -6.69 -28.82
N PHE A 8 -10.86 -7.10 -28.38
CA PHE A 8 -11.06 -7.52 -27.01
C PHE A 8 -10.55 -8.95 -26.84
N THR A 9 -9.77 -9.17 -25.80
CA THR A 9 -9.29 -10.49 -25.40
C THR A 9 -10.00 -10.88 -24.12
N MET A 10 -10.56 -12.08 -24.09
CA MET A 10 -11.16 -12.66 -22.89
C MET A 10 -10.14 -13.63 -22.28
N GLU A 11 -9.72 -13.35 -21.04
CA GLU A 11 -8.98 -14.35 -20.26
C GLU A 11 -9.99 -15.34 -19.68
N LEU A 12 -9.91 -16.59 -20.14
CA LEU A 12 -10.59 -17.70 -19.48
C LEU A 12 -9.74 -18.09 -18.28
N GLY A 13 -10.23 -17.81 -17.07
CA GLY A 13 -9.54 -18.16 -15.82
C GLY A 13 -9.20 -19.66 -15.77
N GLY A 14 -8.07 -19.98 -15.14
CA GLY A 14 -7.68 -21.37 -14.90
C GLY A 14 -8.55 -21.96 -13.79
N GLY A 15 -9.63 -22.65 -14.18
CA GLY A 15 -10.57 -23.26 -13.24
C GLY A 15 -11.29 -22.21 -12.39
N ASP A 16 -11.18 -22.34 -11.07
CA ASP A 16 -11.82 -21.45 -10.09
C ASP A 16 -11.02 -20.18 -9.76
N THR A 17 -9.96 -19.87 -10.54
CA THR A 17 -9.11 -18.70 -10.29
C THR A 17 -9.00 -17.77 -11.50
N LEU A 18 -8.99 -16.47 -11.24
CA LEU A 18 -8.83 -15.43 -12.26
C LEU A 18 -8.00 -14.26 -11.71
N ASN A 19 -6.93 -13.89 -12.40
CA ASN A 19 -6.16 -12.70 -12.06
C ASN A 19 -6.79 -11.47 -12.71
N PHE A 20 -7.04 -10.42 -11.93
CA PHE A 20 -7.55 -9.15 -12.41
C PHE A 20 -6.88 -8.00 -11.66
N LEU A 21 -6.19 -7.11 -12.41
CA LEU A 21 -5.38 -6.03 -11.85
C LEU A 21 -4.37 -6.55 -10.80
N ASP A 22 -4.48 -6.07 -9.56
CA ASP A 22 -3.67 -6.46 -8.40
C ASP A 22 -4.32 -7.58 -7.57
N LEU A 23 -5.34 -8.27 -8.08
CA LEU A 23 -6.08 -9.30 -7.35
C LEU A 23 -6.05 -10.66 -8.06
N THR A 24 -5.89 -11.73 -7.30
CA THR A 24 -6.26 -13.08 -7.71
C THR A 24 -7.63 -13.35 -7.10
N LEU A 25 -8.65 -13.42 -7.94
CA LEU A 25 -10.00 -13.83 -7.58
C LEU A 25 -10.04 -15.36 -7.51
N ILE A 26 -10.58 -15.90 -6.43
CA ILE A 26 -10.63 -17.34 -6.17
C ILE A 26 -12.07 -17.68 -5.76
N LYS A 27 -12.71 -18.56 -6.52
CA LYS A 27 -14.04 -19.07 -6.22
C LYS A 27 -13.91 -20.32 -5.35
N GLU A 28 -14.37 -20.25 -4.10
CA GLU A 28 -14.48 -21.40 -3.21
C GLU A 28 -15.96 -21.72 -2.98
N GLY A 29 -16.50 -22.66 -3.79
CA GLY A 29 -17.92 -22.99 -3.79
C GLY A 29 -18.79 -21.80 -4.21
N ASN A 30 -19.60 -21.29 -3.28
CA ASN A 30 -20.45 -20.10 -3.48
C ASN A 30 -19.83 -18.80 -2.95
N ILE A 31 -18.59 -18.84 -2.45
CA ILE A 31 -17.90 -17.67 -1.89
C ILE A 31 -16.79 -17.23 -2.85
N LEU A 32 -16.65 -15.92 -3.00
CA LEU A 32 -15.51 -15.31 -3.68
C LEU A 32 -14.51 -14.82 -2.63
N ILE A 33 -13.31 -15.40 -2.63
CA ILE A 33 -12.17 -14.87 -1.88
C ILE A 33 -11.18 -14.24 -2.86
N TYR A 34 -10.29 -13.42 -2.32
CA TYR A 34 -9.29 -12.74 -3.13
C TYR A 34 -7.96 -12.65 -2.41
N ASP A 35 -6.90 -12.56 -3.20
CA ASP A 35 -5.55 -12.41 -2.72
C ASP A 35 -4.79 -11.36 -3.54
N TRP A 36 -3.69 -10.85 -2.99
CA TRP A 36 -2.90 -9.81 -3.62
C TRP A 36 -2.01 -10.41 -4.72
N TYR A 37 -2.38 -10.14 -5.97
CA TYR A 37 -1.68 -10.66 -7.14
C TYR A 37 -0.48 -9.80 -7.52
N HIS A 38 0.60 -10.49 -7.89
CA HIS A 38 1.79 -9.88 -8.47
C HIS A 38 2.00 -10.46 -9.87
N LYS A 39 2.15 -9.58 -10.86
CA LYS A 39 2.51 -10.03 -12.21
C LYS A 39 3.84 -10.80 -12.17
N PRO A 40 4.04 -11.80 -13.04
CA PRO A 40 5.31 -12.55 -13.11
C PRO A 40 6.54 -11.67 -13.36
N THR A 41 6.35 -10.48 -13.94
CA THR A 41 7.40 -9.50 -14.20
C THR A 41 7.66 -8.53 -13.03
N PHE A 42 7.04 -8.76 -11.87
CA PHE A 42 7.20 -7.92 -10.70
C PHE A 42 8.64 -7.99 -10.15
N SER A 43 9.34 -6.86 -10.17
CA SER A 43 10.75 -6.77 -9.78
C SER A 43 11.00 -6.59 -8.27
N ALA A 44 9.94 -6.40 -7.47
CA ALA A 44 10.03 -6.06 -6.04
C ALA A 44 10.94 -4.85 -5.72
N ARG A 45 11.13 -3.93 -6.68
CA ARG A 45 11.95 -2.73 -6.49
C ARG A 45 11.11 -1.61 -5.87
N PHE A 46 11.48 -1.20 -4.67
CA PHE A 46 10.88 -0.07 -3.96
C PHE A 46 11.93 1.01 -3.68
N LEU A 47 11.51 2.06 -2.99
CA LEU A 47 12.41 3.11 -2.53
C LEU A 47 13.51 2.51 -1.65
N LYS A 48 14.78 2.61 -2.06
CA LYS A 48 15.89 2.13 -1.23
C LYS A 48 15.98 2.91 0.09
N PHE A 49 16.16 2.21 1.21
CA PHE A 49 16.24 2.84 2.53
C PHE A 49 17.42 3.82 2.66
N PHE A 50 18.55 3.52 2.03
CA PHE A 50 19.75 4.36 2.08
C PHE A 50 19.80 5.48 1.02
N SER A 51 18.72 5.67 0.26
CA SER A 51 18.64 6.78 -0.69
C SER A 51 18.53 8.14 0.02
N CYS A 52 18.92 9.22 -0.66
CA CYS A 52 18.73 10.59 -0.21
C CYS A 52 17.26 11.02 -0.35
N HIS A 53 16.34 10.30 0.26
CA HIS A 53 14.93 10.66 0.34
C HIS A 53 14.54 10.87 1.80
N PRO A 54 13.60 11.79 2.08
CA PRO A 54 13.12 12.01 3.43
C PRO A 54 12.60 10.73 4.07
N LEU A 55 12.76 10.61 5.39
CA LEU A 55 12.27 9.46 6.15
C LEU A 55 10.77 9.23 5.98
N CYS A 56 9.97 10.31 5.83
CA CYS A 56 8.53 10.21 5.65
C CYS A 56 8.14 9.42 4.39
N HIS A 57 8.88 9.53 3.27
CA HIS A 57 8.60 8.74 2.07
C HIS A 57 9.01 7.27 2.24
N LYS A 58 10.10 7.02 2.96
CA LYS A 58 10.54 5.65 3.29
C LYS A 58 9.51 4.95 4.17
N VAL A 59 9.04 5.63 5.21
CA VAL A 59 7.96 5.15 6.08
C VAL A 59 6.65 5.03 5.30
N GLY A 60 6.34 5.98 4.42
CA GLY A 60 5.18 5.92 3.53
C GLY A 60 5.16 4.68 2.64
N THR A 61 6.33 4.26 2.16
CA THR A 61 6.48 3.01 1.39
C THR A 61 6.07 1.80 2.24
N ILE A 62 6.55 1.69 3.48
CA ILE A 62 6.15 0.61 4.40
C ILE A 62 4.64 0.62 4.63
N ILE A 63 4.06 1.79 4.94
CA ILE A 63 2.62 1.94 5.20
C ILE A 63 1.80 1.53 3.97
N SER A 64 2.21 1.93 2.78
CA SER A 64 1.50 1.60 1.54
C SER A 64 1.43 0.10 1.28
N LEU A 65 2.51 -0.64 1.60
CA LEU A 65 2.55 -2.10 1.46
C LEU A 65 1.65 -2.78 2.49
N ILE A 66 1.68 -2.33 3.75
CA ILE A 66 0.78 -2.85 4.80
C ILE A 66 -0.68 -2.63 4.40
N ASP A 67 -1.02 -1.44 3.91
CA ASP A 67 -2.38 -1.13 3.48
C ASP A 67 -2.83 -2.02 2.32
N ARG A 68 -1.94 -2.34 1.37
CA ARG A 68 -2.25 -3.28 0.29
C ARG A 68 -2.54 -4.68 0.80
N VAL A 69 -1.74 -5.21 1.74
CA VAL A 69 -2.02 -6.53 2.34
C VAL A 69 -3.40 -6.54 2.98
N LEU A 70 -3.72 -5.52 3.78
CA LEU A 70 -5.00 -5.46 4.49
C LEU A 70 -6.20 -5.23 3.57
N ALA A 71 -6.03 -4.48 2.47
CA ALA A 71 -7.14 -4.10 1.58
C ALA A 71 -7.34 -5.07 0.40
N LEU A 72 -6.27 -5.70 -0.09
CA LEU A 72 -6.25 -6.49 -1.32
C LEU A 72 -6.12 -7.99 -1.08
N SER A 73 -6.22 -8.45 0.17
CA SER A 73 -6.22 -9.89 0.44
C SER A 73 -7.19 -10.28 1.55
N HIS A 74 -7.79 -11.45 1.39
CA HIS A 74 -8.61 -12.08 2.41
C HIS A 74 -7.76 -12.39 3.66
N PRO A 75 -8.30 -12.29 4.90
CA PRO A 75 -7.54 -12.50 6.14
C PRO A 75 -6.70 -13.79 6.20
N ARG A 76 -7.18 -14.87 5.57
CA ARG A 76 -6.45 -16.15 5.43
C ARG A 76 -5.07 -16.00 4.76
N PHE A 77 -4.90 -15.00 3.91
CA PHE A 77 -3.67 -14.74 3.17
C PHE A 77 -2.80 -13.64 3.79
N HIS A 78 -3.25 -12.99 4.86
CA HIS A 78 -2.49 -11.89 5.47
C HIS A 78 -1.13 -12.34 5.96
N CYS A 79 -1.02 -13.51 6.59
CA CYS A 79 0.25 -14.01 7.11
C CYS A 79 1.33 -14.12 6.00
N LYS A 80 1.02 -14.83 4.91
CA LYS A 80 1.95 -14.98 3.77
C LYS A 80 2.28 -13.65 3.09
N ASN A 81 1.29 -12.75 3.00
CA ASN A 81 1.48 -11.45 2.35
C ASN A 81 2.29 -10.49 3.23
N PHE A 82 2.18 -10.58 4.55
CA PHE A 82 3.04 -9.87 5.48
C PHE A 82 4.48 -10.36 5.41
N GLU A 83 4.70 -11.67 5.41
CA GLU A 83 6.03 -12.26 5.22
C GLU A 83 6.65 -11.80 3.90
N PHE A 84 5.87 -11.81 2.82
CA PHE A 84 6.29 -11.32 1.52
C PHE A 84 6.75 -9.85 1.54
N ILE A 85 5.96 -8.93 2.11
CA ILE A 85 6.37 -7.52 2.16
C ILE A 85 7.56 -7.28 3.09
N ILE A 86 7.70 -8.06 4.17
CA ILE A 86 8.85 -7.98 5.08
C ILE A 86 10.12 -8.33 4.31
N ASN A 87 10.10 -9.44 3.56
CA ASN A 87 11.23 -9.86 2.72
C ASN A 87 11.58 -8.80 1.66
N ILE A 88 10.57 -8.23 0.99
CA ILE A 88 10.78 -7.14 0.03
C ILE A 88 11.44 -5.92 0.69
N LEU A 89 10.93 -5.48 1.84
CA LEU A 89 11.44 -4.32 2.52
C LEU A 89 12.88 -4.54 3.00
N MET A 90 13.19 -5.72 3.54
CA MET A 90 14.56 -6.10 3.89
C MET A 90 15.49 -6.07 2.67
N ASN A 91 15.06 -6.62 1.53
CA ASN A 91 15.84 -6.59 0.29
C ASN A 91 16.06 -5.16 -0.26
N ASN A 92 15.19 -4.21 0.11
CA ASN A 92 15.35 -2.77 -0.20
C ASN A 92 16.12 -2.00 0.89
N GLY A 93 16.69 -2.69 1.88
CA GLY A 93 17.58 -2.15 2.90
C GLY A 93 16.88 -1.59 4.14
N TYR A 94 15.59 -1.87 4.35
CA TYR A 94 14.85 -1.35 5.49
C TYR A 94 15.17 -2.13 6.78
N PRO A 95 15.43 -1.43 7.91
CA PRO A 95 15.64 -2.07 9.20
C PRO A 95 14.40 -2.81 9.71
N LEU A 96 14.57 -4.04 10.20
CA LEU A 96 13.47 -4.88 10.72
C LEU A 96 12.65 -4.18 11.83
N ASP A 97 13.32 -3.54 12.78
CA ASP A 97 12.64 -2.82 13.86
C ASP A 97 11.70 -1.73 13.34
N LEU A 98 12.12 -1.02 12.29
CA LEU A 98 11.32 0.01 11.66
C LEU A 98 10.09 -0.61 10.96
N ILE A 99 10.28 -1.74 10.29
CA ILE A 99 9.20 -2.48 9.62
C ILE A 99 8.16 -2.93 10.65
N PHE A 100 8.56 -3.69 11.67
CA PHE A 100 7.65 -4.22 12.69
C PHE A 100 6.96 -3.12 13.50
N LYS A 101 7.67 -2.04 13.84
CA LYS A 101 7.08 -0.87 14.49
C LYS A 101 5.93 -0.28 13.67
N ASN A 102 6.11 -0.15 12.36
CA ASN A 102 5.08 0.39 11.48
C ASN A 102 3.93 -0.59 11.24
N ILE A 103 4.21 -1.90 11.10
CA ILE A 103 3.17 -2.95 11.02
C ILE A 103 2.26 -2.88 12.24
N LYS A 104 2.84 -2.97 13.45
CA LYS A 104 2.09 -2.92 14.70
C LYS A 104 1.25 -1.64 14.81
N LYS A 105 1.86 -0.48 14.55
CA LYS A 105 1.17 0.82 14.60
C LYS A 105 -0.01 0.87 13.61
N ARG A 106 0.20 0.40 12.37
CA ARG A 106 -0.81 0.52 11.30
C ARG A 106 -1.97 -0.44 11.50
N VAL A 107 -1.71 -1.70 11.87
CA VAL A 107 -2.75 -2.71 12.14
C VAL A 107 -3.65 -2.26 13.29
N ILE A 108 -3.06 -1.80 14.41
CA ILE A 108 -3.83 -1.26 15.55
C ILE A 108 -4.65 -0.02 15.14
N SER A 109 -4.08 0.85 14.31
CA SER A 109 -4.81 2.04 13.84
C SER A 109 -6.01 1.68 12.96
N LYS A 110 -5.90 0.65 12.13
CA LYS A 110 -6.97 0.19 11.23
C LYS A 110 -8.07 -0.54 12.00
N SER A 111 -7.73 -1.36 12.99
CA SER A 111 -8.73 -2.02 13.85
C SER A 111 -9.54 -1.00 14.66
N LYS A 112 -8.88 0.02 15.23
CA LYS A 112 -9.56 1.12 15.94
C LYS A 112 -10.49 1.94 15.05
N LEU A 113 -10.15 2.12 13.77
CA LEU A 113 -10.99 2.85 12.83
C LEU A 113 -12.27 2.06 12.51
N CYS A 114 -12.17 0.75 12.34
CA CYS A 114 -13.32 -0.13 12.13
C CYS A 114 -14.32 -0.07 13.30
N ASN A 115 -13.84 0.19 14.51
CA ASN A 115 -14.69 0.30 15.71
C ASN A 115 -15.31 1.71 15.88
N ARG A 116 -14.86 2.70 15.11
CA ARG A 116 -15.30 4.11 15.24
C ARG A 116 -16.39 4.51 14.25
N THR A 117 -16.75 3.64 13.30
CA THR A 117 -17.76 3.96 12.28
C THR A 117 -19.19 4.05 12.81
N GLU A 118 -19.43 3.86 14.11
CA GLU A 118 -20.75 4.06 14.73
C GLU A 118 -21.01 5.47 15.27
N THR A 119 -19.99 6.35 15.37
CA THR A 119 -20.21 7.72 15.87
C THR A 119 -19.21 8.73 15.28
N ALA A 120 -19.63 9.56 14.32
CA ALA A 120 -19.06 10.89 14.14
C ALA A 120 -19.95 11.78 13.25
N SER A 121 -20.68 12.67 13.91
CA SER A 121 -21.30 13.86 13.32
C SER A 121 -20.27 14.82 12.72
N SER A 122 -20.75 15.54 11.71
CA SER A 122 -20.09 16.55 10.90
C SER A 122 -19.43 17.65 11.73
N ASN A 123 -18.16 17.95 11.45
CA ASN A 123 -17.48 19.16 11.93
C ASN A 123 -17.03 20.00 10.74
N ASN A 124 -17.68 21.16 10.58
CA ASN A 124 -17.33 22.21 9.64
C ASN A 124 -15.96 22.80 9.99
N ARG A 125 -14.96 22.59 9.12
CA ARG A 125 -13.66 23.29 9.20
C ARG A 125 -13.67 24.51 8.30
N GLN A 126 -13.50 25.69 8.88
CA GLN A 126 -13.27 26.93 8.16
C GLN A 126 -11.95 26.84 7.39
N ASN A 127 -12.00 27.23 6.12
CA ASN A 127 -10.96 26.99 5.13
C ASN A 127 -10.01 28.20 5.05
N THR A 128 -8.90 28.20 5.79
CA THR A 128 -7.85 29.21 5.63
C THR A 128 -6.94 28.86 4.46
N LYS A 129 -6.66 29.83 3.59
CA LYS A 129 -5.88 29.62 2.35
C LYS A 129 -4.38 29.52 2.68
N ILE A 130 -3.88 28.30 2.87
CA ILE A 130 -2.46 28.01 3.12
C ILE A 130 -1.66 28.21 1.82
N LYS A 131 -0.56 28.97 1.87
CA LYS A 131 0.42 29.10 0.77
C LYS A 131 1.56 28.09 0.96
N TYR A 132 1.92 27.38 -0.11
CA TYR A 132 3.02 26.40 -0.12
C TYR A 132 3.99 26.69 -1.27
N PHE A 133 5.25 26.30 -1.11
CA PHE A 133 6.26 26.29 -2.18
C PHE A 133 7.00 24.96 -2.16
N THR A 134 7.57 24.55 -3.30
CA THR A 134 8.20 23.24 -3.46
C THR A 134 9.72 23.40 -3.60
N ILE A 135 10.47 22.59 -2.85
CA ILE A 135 11.93 22.47 -2.99
C ILE A 135 12.32 20.99 -3.09
N PRO A 136 13.37 20.64 -3.85
CA PRO A 136 13.91 19.29 -3.85
C PRO A 136 14.47 18.94 -2.46
N TYR A 137 14.39 17.65 -2.09
CA TYR A 137 14.99 17.20 -0.83
C TYR A 137 16.51 17.20 -0.93
N VAL A 138 17.14 17.99 -0.07
CA VAL A 138 18.59 18.02 0.10
C VAL A 138 18.88 17.63 1.56
N PRO A 139 19.59 16.51 1.81
CA PRO A 139 19.95 16.08 3.16
C PRO A 139 20.57 17.22 3.96
N SER A 140 20.30 17.28 5.27
CA SER A 140 20.77 18.34 6.20
C SER A 140 20.17 19.74 6.01
N ILE A 141 19.80 20.13 4.80
CA ILE A 141 19.14 21.42 4.54
C ILE A 141 17.64 21.25 4.74
N SER A 142 17.02 20.33 4.01
CA SER A 142 15.57 20.09 4.07
C SER A 142 15.12 19.60 5.45
N ASP A 143 15.95 18.83 6.15
CA ASP A 143 15.62 18.29 7.48
C ASP A 143 15.39 19.40 8.52
N LYS A 144 16.05 20.55 8.39
CA LYS A 144 15.85 21.71 9.28
C LYS A 144 14.45 22.31 9.15
N TYR A 145 13.86 22.24 7.97
CA TYR A 145 12.53 22.80 7.71
C TYR A 145 11.40 21.86 8.12
N ILE A 146 11.67 20.54 8.22
CA ILE A 146 10.67 19.54 8.66
C ILE A 146 10.21 19.79 10.10
N TYR A 147 11.06 20.33 10.97
CA TYR A 147 10.70 20.64 12.36
C TYR A 147 9.94 21.96 12.54
N ILE A 148 9.83 22.77 11.48
CA ILE A 148 9.25 24.12 11.52
C ILE A 148 7.82 24.12 10.92
N SER A 149 7.48 23.10 10.14
CA SER A 149 6.15 22.86 9.53
C SER A 149 5.29 21.92 10.34
#